data_AF-A0A2Z5ADQ8-F1
#
_entry.id   AF-A0A2Z5ADQ8-F1
#
_cell.length_a   1.000
_cell.length_b   1.000
_cell.length_c   1.000
_cell.angle_alpha   90.00
_cell.angle_beta   90.00
_cell.angle_gamma   90.00
#
_symmetry.space_group_name_H-M   'P 1'
#
loop_
_entity.id
_entity.type
_entity.pdbx_description
1 polymer ?
#
loop_
_entity_poly.entity_id
_entity_poly.type
_entity_poly.pdbx_seq_one_letter_code
_entity_poly.pdbx_strand_id
1 'polypeptide(L)'
;MGRMRTLVGIAHNLRRIEKASNRSMIHRRTSMTMKVGLVINPYAGLGGSVALKGSDGIEIVDLALERGAQPRAADRCIRALMRMKGSNTRLFTVAGEMGEYACRAAGIEATVIATPSATHTGADSSEACRALRSEGVELILFGGGDGTARDVVAALCETPSLILGIPCGVKMYSGVFARTPEHAGDLVHQCANGTVTIREAELLDIDEQAIRSDRISTRLHGYARVPSDPRHMQNAKATGADPDLAVSAAARGFASQMRADSVYFLGPGRTVQALAEHLDGKATLLGVDAYLGHTLICRDAEELDLLALAKRHPAHVVVGLTGGQGCLFGRGNQQISAAVLALINPENLHVFASATKVAQLPGGQVFVDTGDPDINARFSTFIRVHTGPNRSAMLHVVS
;
A
#
# COMPACT_ATOMS: atom_id res chain seq x y z
N MET A 1 -32.73 47.23 -3.75
CA MET A 1 -33.24 45.86 -3.50
C MET A 1 -32.57 44.75 -4.32
N GLY A 2 -31.46 45.00 -5.04
CA GLY A 2 -30.80 44.00 -5.90
C GLY A 2 -29.53 43.33 -5.35
N ARG A 3 -29.02 43.74 -4.16
CA ARG A 3 -27.77 43.20 -3.58
C ARG A 3 -27.95 42.27 -2.38
N MET A 4 -29.19 42.05 -1.92
CA MET A 4 -29.49 41.19 -0.76
C MET A 4 -30.03 39.80 -1.15
N ARG A 5 -30.31 39.56 -2.43
CA ARG A 5 -30.75 38.25 -2.96
C ARG A 5 -29.60 37.32 -3.36
N THR A 6 -28.39 37.84 -3.55
CA THR A 6 -27.22 37.04 -3.97
C THR A 6 -26.51 36.34 -2.80
N LEU A 7 -26.61 36.88 -1.58
CA LEU A 7 -26.00 36.29 -0.38
C LEU A 7 -26.77 35.09 0.18
N VAL A 8 -28.08 35.00 -0.05
CA VAL A 8 -28.90 33.86 0.39
C VAL A 8 -28.70 32.64 -0.50
N GLY A 9 -28.40 32.83 -1.79
CA GLY A 9 -28.09 31.74 -2.73
C GLY A 9 -26.71 31.09 -2.48
N ILE A 10 -25.71 31.87 -2.06
CA ILE A 10 -24.36 31.37 -1.77
C ILE A 10 -24.34 30.59 -0.44
N ALA A 11 -25.11 31.02 0.57
CA ALA A 11 -25.26 30.29 1.83
C ALA A 11 -26.01 28.95 1.67
N HIS A 12 -26.92 28.84 0.68
CA HIS A 12 -27.60 27.58 0.37
C HIS A 12 -26.70 26.57 -0.36
N ASN A 13 -25.75 27.04 -1.16
CA ASN A 13 -24.75 26.17 -1.80
C ASN A 13 -23.63 25.73 -0.84
N LEU A 14 -23.21 26.57 0.10
CA LEU A 14 -22.22 26.19 1.13
C LEU A 14 -22.76 25.13 2.11
N ARG A 15 -24.04 25.22 2.51
CA ARG A 15 -24.70 24.16 3.31
C ARG A 15 -24.95 22.86 2.55
N ARG A 16 -24.92 22.89 1.21
CA ARG A 16 -24.99 21.70 0.35
C ARG A 16 -23.62 21.03 0.20
N ILE A 17 -22.54 21.80 0.22
CA ILE A 17 -21.16 21.32 0.16
C ILE A 17 -20.72 20.71 1.52
N GLU A 18 -21.11 21.30 2.66
CA GLU A 18 -20.85 20.69 3.97
C GLU A 18 -21.68 19.42 4.25
N LYS A 19 -22.83 19.24 3.58
CA LYS A 19 -23.65 18.02 3.70
C LYS A 19 -23.21 16.87 2.79
N ALA A 20 -22.25 17.09 1.89
CA ALA A 20 -21.76 16.06 0.98
C ALA A 20 -20.58 15.23 1.54
N SER A 21 -19.88 15.70 2.57
CA SER A 21 -18.63 15.06 3.05
C SER A 21 -18.80 13.96 4.11
N ASN A 22 -20.03 13.52 4.43
CA ASN A 22 -20.22 12.47 5.45
C ASN A 22 -21.52 11.66 5.30
N ARG A 23 -21.85 11.23 4.07
CA ARG A 23 -22.94 10.26 3.86
C ARG A 23 -22.46 8.85 4.14
N SER A 24 -22.38 8.49 5.42
CA SER A 24 -22.33 7.09 5.82
C SER A 24 -23.72 6.47 5.58
N MET A 25 -23.79 5.46 4.71
CA MET A 25 -25.01 4.67 4.51
C MET A 25 -24.84 3.32 5.21
N ILE A 26 -25.80 2.96 6.06
CA ILE A 26 -25.87 1.68 6.75
C ILE A 26 -26.59 0.69 5.84
N HIS A 27 -25.90 -0.35 5.36
CA HIS A 27 -26.50 -1.39 4.54
C HIS A 27 -26.84 -2.62 5.38
N ARG A 28 -28.13 -2.94 5.52
CA ARG A 28 -28.63 -4.05 6.35
C ARG A 28 -28.99 -5.24 5.44
N ARG A 29 -28.21 -6.33 5.48
CA ARG A 29 -28.48 -7.56 4.70
C ARG A 29 -29.54 -8.43 5.39
N THR A 30 -30.60 -8.78 4.67
CA THR A 30 -31.52 -9.87 5.01
C THR A 30 -31.05 -11.16 4.31
N SER A 31 -30.58 -12.14 5.09
CA SER A 31 -30.33 -13.58 4.82
C SER A 31 -29.83 -14.11 3.46
N MET A 32 -29.46 -13.28 2.48
CA MET A 32 -28.95 -13.74 1.18
C MET A 32 -27.42 -13.81 1.15
N THR A 33 -26.89 -14.91 0.61
CA THR A 33 -25.46 -15.14 0.35
C THR A 33 -24.88 -14.03 -0.52
N MET A 34 -23.74 -13.46 -0.09
CA MET A 34 -23.09 -12.35 -0.77
C MET A 34 -22.34 -12.79 -2.01
N LYS A 35 -22.64 -12.16 -3.15
CA LYS A 35 -21.88 -12.43 -4.39
C LYS A 35 -20.59 -11.60 -4.39
N VAL A 36 -19.44 -12.28 -4.39
CA VAL A 36 -18.12 -11.65 -4.42
C VAL A 36 -17.43 -12.02 -5.73
N GLY A 37 -16.86 -11.04 -6.42
CA GLY A 37 -16.01 -11.25 -7.58
C GLY A 37 -14.54 -11.06 -7.24
N LEU A 38 -13.67 -12.01 -7.58
CA LEU A 38 -12.22 -11.94 -7.42
C LEU A 38 -11.52 -11.77 -8.76
N VAL A 39 -10.64 -10.77 -8.84
CA VAL A 39 -9.66 -10.60 -9.92
C VAL A 39 -8.27 -10.32 -9.34
N ILE A 40 -7.24 -10.97 -9.87
CA ILE A 40 -5.85 -10.78 -9.46
C ILE A 40 -5.07 -10.31 -10.67
N ASN A 41 -4.32 -9.21 -10.53
CA ASN A 41 -3.22 -8.91 -11.45
C ASN A 41 -1.99 -9.71 -10.99
N PRO A 42 -1.57 -10.77 -11.73
CA PRO A 42 -0.51 -11.67 -11.29
C PRO A 42 0.84 -10.96 -11.07
N TYR A 43 1.11 -9.92 -11.86
CA TYR A 43 2.37 -9.19 -11.83
C TYR A 43 2.38 -7.97 -10.91
N ALA A 44 1.29 -7.71 -10.18
CA ALA A 44 1.23 -6.58 -9.26
C ALA A 44 2.35 -6.65 -8.21
N GLY A 45 3.16 -5.59 -8.15
CA GLY A 45 4.24 -5.45 -7.19
C GLY A 45 5.58 -6.10 -7.60
N LEU A 46 5.64 -6.71 -8.78
CA LEU A 46 6.80 -7.51 -9.22
C LEU A 46 8.12 -6.71 -9.20
N GLY A 47 8.13 -5.47 -9.69
CA GLY A 47 9.36 -4.67 -9.75
C GLY A 47 9.80 -4.04 -8.43
N GLY A 48 9.14 -4.34 -7.31
CA GLY A 48 9.44 -3.74 -6.01
C GLY A 48 10.81 -4.11 -5.45
N SER A 49 11.14 -5.41 -5.42
CA SER A 49 12.41 -5.90 -4.86
C SER A 49 13.62 -5.60 -5.73
N VAL A 50 13.41 -5.36 -7.03
CA VAL A 50 14.45 -5.11 -8.05
C VAL A 50 14.54 -3.63 -8.46
N ALA A 51 14.09 -2.72 -7.59
CA ALA A 51 14.18 -1.27 -7.76
C ALA A 51 13.54 -0.68 -9.03
N LEU A 52 12.60 -1.40 -9.66
CA LEU A 52 11.86 -0.93 -10.85
C LEU A 52 10.63 -0.07 -10.50
N LYS A 53 10.36 0.13 -9.21
CA LYS A 53 9.35 1.08 -8.66
C LYS A 53 7.89 0.79 -9.04
N GLY A 54 7.62 -0.31 -9.74
CA GLY A 54 6.31 -0.72 -10.24
C GLY A 54 6.41 -1.94 -11.15
N SER A 55 5.32 -2.27 -11.83
CA SER A 55 5.24 -3.41 -12.77
C SER A 55 4.39 -3.06 -13.99
N ASP A 56 4.29 -1.77 -14.33
CA ASP A 56 3.43 -1.27 -15.38
C ASP A 56 4.13 -1.35 -16.75
N GLY A 57 3.52 -2.11 -17.66
CA GLY A 57 4.06 -2.40 -18.98
C GLY A 57 4.82 -3.73 -19.05
N ILE A 58 4.64 -4.44 -20.17
CA ILE A 58 5.24 -5.76 -20.39
C ILE A 58 6.77 -5.75 -20.29
N GLU A 59 7.41 -4.69 -20.81
CA GLU A 59 8.87 -4.52 -20.76
C GLU A 59 9.42 -4.47 -19.32
N ILE A 60 8.66 -3.86 -18.39
CA ILE A 60 9.06 -3.78 -16.98
C ILE A 60 8.85 -5.12 -16.29
N VAL A 61 7.78 -5.85 -16.65
CA VAL A 61 7.54 -7.21 -16.15
C VAL A 61 8.68 -8.13 -16.58
N ASP A 62 9.01 -8.15 -17.87
CA ASP A 62 10.08 -8.98 -18.41
C ASP A 62 11.43 -8.66 -17.74
N LEU A 63 11.77 -7.37 -17.64
CA LEU A 63 13.00 -6.93 -16.96
C LEU A 63 13.02 -7.34 -15.48
N ALA A 64 11.89 -7.28 -14.78
CA ALA A 64 11.82 -7.68 -13.38
C ALA A 64 12.07 -9.19 -13.22
N LEU A 65 11.47 -10.01 -14.10
CA LEU A 65 11.69 -11.46 -14.12
C LEU A 65 13.15 -11.80 -14.46
N GLU A 66 13.77 -11.11 -15.41
CA GLU A 66 15.18 -11.26 -15.75
C GLU A 66 16.10 -10.94 -14.56
N ARG A 67 15.73 -9.96 -13.73
CA ARG A 67 16.42 -9.62 -12.47
C ARG A 67 16.09 -10.57 -11.31
N GLY A 68 15.32 -11.62 -11.55
CA GLY A 68 14.97 -12.64 -10.56
C GLY A 68 13.84 -12.24 -9.62
N ALA A 69 13.06 -11.19 -9.93
CA ALA A 69 11.86 -10.87 -9.18
C ALA A 69 10.83 -12.00 -9.30
N GLN A 70 10.10 -12.26 -8.21
CA GLN A 70 9.08 -13.31 -8.16
C GLN A 70 7.68 -12.68 -7.99
N PRO A 71 6.67 -13.11 -8.76
CA PRO A 71 5.29 -12.68 -8.56
C PRO A 71 4.78 -13.06 -7.18
N ARG A 72 4.32 -12.08 -6.38
CA ARG A 72 3.81 -12.30 -5.01
C ARG A 72 2.31 -12.02 -4.85
N ALA A 73 1.64 -11.58 -5.92
CA ALA A 73 0.23 -11.19 -5.86
C ALA A 73 -0.66 -12.37 -5.47
N ALA A 74 -0.39 -13.57 -6.01
CA ALA A 74 -1.14 -14.78 -5.72
C ALA A 74 -1.07 -15.16 -4.22
N ASP A 75 0.13 -15.23 -3.64
CA ASP A 75 0.33 -15.58 -2.22
C ASP A 75 -0.39 -14.61 -1.28
N ARG A 76 -0.36 -13.32 -1.61
CA ARG A 76 -1.07 -12.29 -0.86
C ARG A 76 -2.58 -12.48 -0.97
N CYS A 77 -3.10 -12.76 -2.15
CA CYS A 77 -4.52 -13.07 -2.32
C CYS A 77 -4.94 -14.35 -1.60
N ILE A 78 -4.10 -15.39 -1.58
CA ILE A 78 -4.35 -16.63 -0.84
C ILE A 78 -4.53 -16.33 0.66
N ARG A 79 -3.67 -15.50 1.25
CA ARG A 79 -3.79 -15.05 2.66
C ARG A 79 -5.13 -14.36 2.94
N ALA A 80 -5.57 -13.47 2.05
CA ALA A 80 -6.87 -12.81 2.16
C ALA A 80 -8.03 -13.81 2.06
N LEU A 81 -7.97 -14.72 1.08
CA LEU A 81 -8.99 -15.75 0.88
C LEU A 81 -9.10 -16.69 2.09
N MET A 82 -7.97 -17.10 2.69
CA MET A 82 -8.00 -17.93 3.90
C MET A 82 -8.80 -17.29 5.05
N ARG A 83 -8.74 -15.97 5.20
CA ARG A 83 -9.51 -15.21 6.21
C ARG A 83 -11.00 -15.07 5.86
N MET A 84 -11.34 -15.18 4.58
CA MET A 84 -12.72 -15.19 4.10
C MET A 84 -13.42 -16.55 4.32
N LYS A 85 -12.72 -17.64 4.63
CA LYS A 85 -13.34 -18.94 4.86
C LYS A 85 -14.47 -18.89 5.89
N GLY A 86 -15.58 -19.57 5.59
CA GLY A 86 -16.77 -19.58 6.45
C GLY A 86 -17.65 -18.34 6.35
N SER A 87 -17.32 -17.37 5.49
CA SER A 87 -18.23 -16.26 5.16
C SER A 87 -19.44 -16.77 4.37
N ASN A 88 -20.62 -16.16 4.55
CA ASN A 88 -21.80 -16.45 3.73
C ASN A 88 -21.67 -15.80 2.34
N THR A 89 -20.72 -16.29 1.53
CA THR A 89 -20.34 -15.74 0.22
C THR A 89 -20.44 -16.78 -0.87
N ARG A 90 -20.82 -16.35 -2.08
CA ARG A 90 -20.65 -17.08 -3.33
C ARG A 90 -19.58 -16.36 -4.14
N LEU A 91 -18.45 -17.03 -4.37
CA LEU A 91 -17.29 -16.45 -5.04
C LEU A 91 -17.32 -16.74 -6.54
N PHE A 92 -17.08 -15.70 -7.33
CA PHE A 92 -16.88 -15.76 -8.77
C PHE A 92 -15.47 -15.28 -9.07
N THR A 93 -14.80 -15.90 -10.04
CA THR A 93 -13.44 -15.52 -10.42
C THR A 93 -13.15 -15.83 -11.88
N VAL A 94 -11.93 -15.58 -12.30
CA VAL A 94 -11.42 -15.82 -13.65
C VAL A 94 -10.36 -16.92 -13.64
N ALA A 95 -10.20 -17.59 -14.78
CA ALA A 95 -9.35 -18.76 -14.92
C ALA A 95 -7.87 -18.44 -14.63
N GLY A 96 -7.13 -19.47 -14.22
CA GLY A 96 -5.67 -19.41 -14.07
C GLY A 96 -5.17 -18.53 -12.93
N GLU A 97 -4.05 -17.83 -13.20
CA GLU A 97 -3.33 -16.98 -12.24
C GLU A 97 -4.13 -15.75 -11.80
N MET A 98 -5.15 -15.36 -12.57
CA MET A 98 -5.98 -14.20 -12.27
C MET A 98 -7.04 -14.47 -11.20
N GLY A 99 -7.13 -15.69 -10.66
CA GLY A 99 -7.91 -15.94 -9.44
C GLY A 99 -8.19 -17.41 -9.13
N GLU A 100 -8.49 -18.23 -10.13
CA GLU A 100 -8.81 -19.66 -9.96
C GLU A 100 -7.77 -20.40 -9.11
N TYR A 101 -6.48 -20.22 -9.42
CA TYR A 101 -5.41 -20.92 -8.74
C TYR A 101 -5.29 -20.50 -7.27
N ALA A 102 -5.48 -19.22 -6.97
CA ALA A 102 -5.48 -18.70 -5.60
C ALA A 102 -6.69 -19.22 -4.81
N CYS A 103 -7.89 -19.28 -5.41
CA CYS A 103 -9.07 -19.86 -4.78
C CYS A 103 -8.86 -21.34 -4.42
N ARG A 104 -8.32 -22.12 -5.36
CA ARG A 104 -8.02 -23.54 -5.15
C ARG A 104 -6.97 -23.74 -4.06
N ALA A 105 -5.87 -22.98 -4.10
CA ALA A 105 -4.82 -23.06 -3.08
C ALA A 105 -5.32 -22.64 -1.69
N ALA A 106 -6.20 -21.63 -1.62
CA ALA A 106 -6.87 -21.25 -0.39
C ALA A 106 -7.93 -22.27 0.06
N GLY A 107 -8.37 -23.20 -0.80
CA GLY A 107 -9.45 -24.15 -0.50
C GLY A 107 -10.83 -23.48 -0.41
N ILE A 108 -11.11 -22.54 -1.31
CA ILE A 108 -12.40 -21.87 -1.46
C ILE A 108 -12.99 -22.23 -2.82
N GLU A 109 -14.24 -22.70 -2.80
CA GLU A 109 -14.99 -22.96 -4.03
C GLU A 109 -15.34 -21.63 -4.73
N ALA A 110 -14.96 -21.52 -6.00
CA ALA A 110 -15.24 -20.36 -6.83
C ALA A 110 -15.79 -20.79 -8.19
N THR A 111 -16.78 -20.06 -8.69
CA THR A 111 -17.26 -20.23 -10.07
C THR A 111 -16.32 -19.46 -11.01
N VAL A 112 -15.65 -20.16 -11.92
CA VAL A 112 -14.85 -19.54 -12.98
C VAL A 112 -15.79 -19.08 -14.09
N ILE A 113 -15.79 -17.79 -14.40
CA ILE A 113 -16.78 -17.17 -15.32
C ILE A 113 -16.17 -16.65 -16.63
N ALA A 114 -14.85 -16.55 -16.69
CA ALA A 114 -14.13 -16.11 -17.88
C ALA A 114 -12.74 -16.74 -17.92
N THR A 115 -12.20 -16.88 -19.13
CA THR A 115 -10.83 -17.34 -19.39
C THR A 115 -10.11 -16.24 -20.18
N PRO A 116 -9.41 -15.32 -19.49
CA PRO A 116 -8.70 -14.22 -20.14
C PRO A 116 -7.57 -14.72 -21.05
N SER A 117 -7.09 -13.84 -21.92
CA SER A 117 -5.86 -14.11 -22.67
C SER A 117 -4.67 -14.21 -21.70
N ALA A 118 -3.70 -15.08 -21.98
CA ALA A 118 -2.51 -15.26 -21.12
C ALA A 118 -1.50 -14.11 -21.22
N THR A 119 -1.96 -12.88 -21.48
CA THR A 119 -1.09 -11.68 -21.59
C THR A 119 -0.95 -10.92 -20.27
N HIS A 120 -1.89 -11.14 -19.33
CA HIS A 120 -1.87 -10.65 -17.94
C HIS A 120 -1.68 -9.12 -17.82
N THR A 121 -2.33 -8.39 -18.72
CA THR A 121 -2.31 -6.93 -18.79
C THR A 121 -3.46 -6.29 -18.02
N GLY A 122 -3.44 -4.96 -17.89
CA GLY A 122 -4.58 -4.19 -17.36
C GLY A 122 -5.87 -4.38 -18.18
N ALA A 123 -5.76 -4.71 -19.47
CA ALA A 123 -6.90 -5.03 -20.32
C ALA A 123 -7.60 -6.33 -19.87
N ASP A 124 -6.83 -7.37 -19.52
CA ASP A 124 -7.38 -8.62 -18.99
C ASP A 124 -8.10 -8.38 -17.65
N SER A 125 -7.52 -7.54 -16.78
CA SER A 125 -8.17 -7.14 -15.51
C SER A 125 -9.49 -6.43 -15.74
N SER A 126 -9.55 -5.57 -16.76
CA SER A 126 -10.77 -4.86 -17.15
C SER A 126 -11.84 -5.78 -17.73
N GLU A 127 -11.45 -6.75 -18.57
CA GLU A 127 -12.37 -7.75 -19.12
C GLU A 127 -12.93 -8.67 -18.03
N ALA A 128 -12.06 -9.16 -17.14
CA ALA A 128 -12.45 -9.93 -15.96
C ALA A 128 -13.50 -9.20 -15.12
N CYS A 129 -13.29 -7.91 -14.84
CA CYS A 129 -14.26 -7.09 -14.09
C CYS A 129 -15.60 -6.95 -14.81
N ARG A 130 -15.62 -6.81 -16.14
CA ARG A 130 -16.87 -6.75 -16.93
C ARG A 130 -17.63 -8.07 -16.87
N ALA A 131 -16.92 -9.20 -16.95
CA ALA A 131 -17.53 -10.52 -16.80
C ALA A 131 -18.11 -10.70 -15.38
N LEU A 132 -17.36 -10.35 -14.34
CA LEU A 132 -17.82 -10.43 -12.94
C LEU A 132 -19.06 -9.58 -12.69
N ARG A 133 -19.12 -8.39 -13.30
CA ARG A 133 -20.29 -7.52 -13.23
C ARG A 133 -21.55 -8.17 -13.79
N SER A 134 -21.44 -8.92 -14.89
CA SER A 134 -22.60 -9.61 -15.50
C SER A 134 -23.23 -10.66 -14.58
N GLU A 135 -22.47 -11.19 -13.61
CA GLU A 135 -22.97 -12.10 -12.58
C GLU A 135 -23.69 -11.41 -11.41
N GLY A 136 -23.72 -10.07 -11.40
CA GLY A 136 -24.34 -9.26 -10.36
C GLY A 136 -23.59 -9.31 -9.03
N VAL A 137 -22.26 -9.32 -9.07
CA VAL A 137 -21.43 -9.29 -7.86
C VAL A 137 -21.61 -7.98 -7.09
N GLU A 138 -21.75 -8.11 -5.77
CA GLU A 138 -22.01 -7.00 -4.85
C GLU A 138 -20.70 -6.36 -4.36
N LEU A 139 -19.62 -7.13 -4.33
CA LEU A 139 -18.27 -6.69 -4.01
C LEU A 139 -17.27 -7.26 -5.00
N ILE A 140 -16.39 -6.40 -5.50
CA ILE A 140 -15.21 -6.74 -6.28
C ILE A 140 -14.01 -6.70 -5.33
N LEU A 141 -13.45 -7.86 -5.07
CA LEU A 141 -12.19 -8.07 -4.38
C LEU A 141 -11.09 -8.14 -5.44
N PHE A 142 -10.09 -7.27 -5.38
CA PHE A 142 -9.03 -7.29 -6.38
C PHE A 142 -7.63 -7.34 -5.76
N GLY A 143 -6.74 -8.15 -6.31
CA GLY A 143 -5.31 -8.18 -5.95
C GLY A 143 -4.50 -7.29 -6.88
N GLY A 144 -3.93 -6.19 -6.37
CA GLY A 144 -3.26 -5.23 -7.24
C GLY A 144 -2.58 -4.06 -6.54
N GLY A 145 -2.05 -3.14 -7.36
CA GLY A 145 -1.61 -1.79 -6.97
C GLY A 145 -2.58 -0.70 -7.46
N ASP A 146 -2.20 0.58 -7.33
CA ASP A 146 -3.06 1.70 -7.76
C ASP A 146 -3.44 1.63 -9.25
N GLY A 147 -2.52 1.25 -10.15
CA GLY A 147 -2.83 1.03 -11.57
C GLY A 147 -3.90 -0.04 -11.79
N THR A 148 -3.87 -1.14 -11.04
CA THR A 148 -4.93 -2.17 -11.09
C THR A 148 -6.25 -1.64 -10.53
N ALA A 149 -6.21 -0.86 -9.45
CA ALA A 149 -7.41 -0.24 -8.90
C ALA A 149 -8.07 0.71 -9.92
N ARG A 150 -7.26 1.45 -10.69
CA ARG A 150 -7.71 2.30 -11.79
C ARG A 150 -8.41 1.50 -12.88
N ASP A 151 -7.81 0.40 -13.32
CA ASP A 151 -8.38 -0.46 -14.35
C ASP A 151 -9.70 -1.12 -13.90
N VAL A 152 -9.74 -1.60 -12.65
CA VAL A 152 -10.94 -2.17 -12.02
C VAL A 152 -12.08 -1.15 -11.97
N VAL A 153 -11.83 0.05 -11.44
CA VAL A 153 -12.84 1.12 -11.33
C VAL A 153 -13.33 1.55 -12.71
N ALA A 154 -12.43 1.72 -13.68
CA ALA A 154 -12.79 2.09 -15.04
C ALA A 154 -13.69 1.03 -15.71
N ALA A 155 -13.43 -0.26 -15.47
CA ALA A 155 -14.23 -1.35 -16.02
C ALA A 155 -15.63 -1.47 -15.40
N LEU A 156 -15.80 -1.08 -14.14
CA LEU A 156 -17.07 -1.18 -13.41
C LEU A 156 -18.05 -0.03 -13.74
N CYS A 157 -17.58 1.11 -14.24
CA CYS A 157 -18.42 2.29 -14.56
C CYS A 157 -19.25 2.76 -13.34
N GLU A 158 -20.47 3.29 -13.53
CA GLU A 158 -21.36 3.75 -12.44
C GLU A 158 -22.02 2.61 -11.63
N THR A 159 -21.49 1.38 -11.69
CA THR A 159 -22.11 0.29 -10.92
C THR A 159 -21.89 0.45 -9.42
N PRO A 160 -22.90 0.13 -8.59
CA PRO A 160 -22.85 0.38 -7.15
C PRO A 160 -22.01 -0.65 -6.37
N SER A 161 -21.32 -1.59 -7.04
CA SER A 161 -20.57 -2.64 -6.36
C SER A 161 -19.49 -2.05 -5.44
N LEU A 162 -19.31 -2.67 -4.28
CA LEU A 162 -18.21 -2.32 -3.38
C LEU A 162 -16.89 -2.74 -4.01
N ILE A 163 -15.84 -1.95 -3.78
CA ILE A 163 -14.49 -2.24 -4.23
C ILE A 163 -13.62 -2.43 -2.98
N LEU A 164 -12.84 -3.50 -2.95
CA LEU A 164 -11.89 -3.77 -1.89
C LEU A 164 -10.59 -4.32 -2.48
N GLY A 165 -9.50 -3.59 -2.28
CA GLY A 165 -8.18 -3.98 -2.75
C GLY A 165 -7.43 -4.82 -1.72
N ILE A 166 -6.97 -6.00 -2.15
CA ILE A 166 -5.90 -6.75 -1.51
C ILE A 166 -4.60 -6.07 -1.92
N PRO A 167 -3.80 -5.59 -0.95
CA PRO A 167 -2.59 -4.84 -1.26
C PRO A 167 -1.55 -5.75 -1.92
N CYS A 168 -1.24 -5.58 -3.20
CA CYS A 168 -0.18 -6.33 -3.88
C CYS A 168 0.86 -5.42 -4.55
N GLY A 169 0.54 -4.14 -4.79
CA GLY A 169 1.43 -3.20 -5.48
C GLY A 169 2.63 -2.71 -4.68
N VAL A 170 3.57 -2.07 -5.37
CA VAL A 170 4.76 -1.46 -4.76
C VAL A 170 4.36 -0.23 -3.94
N LYS A 171 3.61 0.71 -4.52
CA LYS A 171 3.17 1.93 -3.82
C LYS A 171 1.66 2.07 -3.99
N MET A 172 1.00 2.35 -2.87
CA MET A 172 -0.45 2.31 -2.78
C MET A 172 -0.93 3.58 -2.10
N TYR A 173 -1.54 4.48 -2.88
CA TYR A 173 -1.99 5.80 -2.48
C TYR A 173 -3.50 5.85 -2.33
N SER A 174 -4.23 5.04 -3.10
CA SER A 174 -5.68 5.00 -3.09
C SER A 174 -6.24 4.56 -1.75
N GLY A 175 -7.38 5.13 -1.36
CA GLY A 175 -8.09 4.78 -0.13
C GLY A 175 -8.94 3.51 -0.23
N VAL A 176 -8.71 2.67 -1.26
CA VAL A 176 -9.52 1.49 -1.61
C VAL A 176 -8.96 0.16 -1.11
N PHE A 177 -7.76 0.19 -0.53
CA PHE A 177 -7.06 -1.01 -0.09
C PHE A 177 -7.27 -1.29 1.39
N ALA A 178 -7.28 -2.57 1.73
CA ALA A 178 -7.04 -2.99 3.11
C ALA A 178 -5.58 -2.71 3.52
N ARG A 179 -5.31 -2.67 4.83
CA ARG A 179 -3.94 -2.50 5.35
C ARG A 179 -3.07 -3.73 5.14
N THR A 180 -3.66 -4.93 5.17
CA THR A 180 -2.97 -6.20 4.92
C THR A 180 -3.89 -7.13 4.14
N PRO A 181 -3.37 -8.20 3.52
CA PRO A 181 -4.21 -9.20 2.90
C PRO A 181 -5.23 -9.81 3.88
N GLU A 182 -4.82 -10.08 5.12
CA GLU A 182 -5.71 -10.63 6.16
C GLU A 182 -6.88 -9.70 6.43
N HIS A 183 -6.61 -8.39 6.57
CA HIS A 183 -7.65 -7.40 6.78
C HIS A 183 -8.63 -7.32 5.59
N ALA A 184 -8.19 -7.58 4.36
CA ALA A 184 -9.10 -7.66 3.22
C ALA A 184 -10.08 -8.82 3.36
N GLY A 185 -9.60 -10.01 3.73
CA GLY A 185 -10.45 -11.18 3.97
C GLY A 185 -11.42 -10.98 5.15
N ASP A 186 -10.92 -10.43 6.25
CA ASP A 186 -11.75 -10.11 7.43
C ASP A 186 -12.86 -9.10 7.07
N LEU A 187 -12.58 -8.13 6.19
CA LEU A 187 -13.59 -7.19 5.69
C LEU A 187 -14.63 -7.84 4.81
N VAL A 188 -14.24 -8.77 3.93
CA VAL A 188 -15.23 -9.53 3.14
C VAL A 188 -16.14 -10.34 4.06
N HIS A 189 -15.57 -10.99 5.08
CA HIS A 189 -16.35 -11.71 6.09
C HIS A 189 -17.36 -10.80 6.80
N GLN A 190 -16.92 -9.61 7.23
CA GLN A 190 -17.79 -8.61 7.85
C GLN A 190 -18.90 -8.12 6.90
N CYS A 191 -18.58 -7.87 5.63
CA CYS A 191 -19.56 -7.49 4.62
C CYS A 191 -20.62 -8.57 4.38
N ALA A 192 -20.21 -9.85 4.37
CA ALA A 192 -21.10 -10.97 4.08
C ALA A 192 -22.03 -11.30 5.26
N ASN A 193 -21.54 -11.20 6.49
CA ASN A 193 -22.22 -11.66 7.69
C ASN A 193 -22.87 -10.54 8.53
N GLY A 194 -22.61 -9.27 8.21
CA GLY A 194 -22.98 -8.15 9.06
C GLY A 194 -23.41 -6.89 8.32
N THR A 195 -23.49 -5.81 9.09
CA THR A 195 -23.76 -4.45 8.59
C THR A 195 -22.43 -3.72 8.51
N VAL A 196 -22.01 -3.36 7.30
CA VAL A 196 -20.80 -2.57 7.06
C VAL A 196 -21.20 -1.16 6.65
N THR A 197 -20.58 -0.16 7.28
CA THR A 197 -20.67 1.22 6.83
C THR A 197 -19.93 1.36 5.51
N ILE A 198 -20.52 2.05 4.56
CA ILE A 198 -19.90 2.30 3.24
C ILE A 198 -19.47 3.77 3.18
N ARG A 199 -18.30 4.02 2.61
CA ARG A 199 -17.81 5.38 2.29
C ARG A 199 -17.33 5.44 0.85
N GLU A 200 -17.26 6.66 0.32
CA GLU A 200 -16.50 6.92 -0.90
C GLU A 200 -15.02 7.08 -0.55
N ALA A 201 -14.15 6.57 -1.42
CA ALA A 201 -12.71 6.63 -1.30
C ALA A 201 -12.10 7.16 -2.59
N GLU A 202 -11.09 8.01 -2.46
CA GLU A 202 -10.30 8.52 -3.58
C GLU A 202 -9.49 7.40 -4.20
N LEU A 203 -9.56 7.31 -5.52
CA LEU A 203 -8.65 6.54 -6.35
C LEU A 203 -7.53 7.47 -6.81
N LEU A 204 -6.35 7.26 -6.24
CA LEU A 204 -5.14 8.04 -6.50
C LEU A 204 -4.11 7.14 -7.16
N ASP A 205 -3.49 7.62 -8.21
CA ASP A 205 -2.37 6.93 -8.85
C ASP A 205 -1.20 7.90 -9.01
N ILE A 206 0.03 7.38 -8.97
CA ILE A 206 1.19 8.22 -9.25
C ILE A 206 1.39 8.29 -10.75
N ASP A 207 1.72 9.48 -11.26
CA ASP A 207 2.25 9.61 -12.61
C ASP A 207 3.55 8.79 -12.76
N GLU A 208 3.47 7.71 -13.53
CA GLU A 208 4.58 6.80 -13.78
C GLU A 208 5.80 7.50 -14.42
N GLN A 209 5.59 8.53 -15.24
CA GLN A 209 6.71 9.32 -15.77
C GLN A 209 7.39 10.14 -14.67
N ALA A 210 6.61 10.61 -13.69
CA ALA A 210 7.17 11.24 -12.49
C ALA A 210 7.98 10.23 -11.66
N ILE A 211 7.50 8.98 -11.48
CA ILE A 211 8.25 7.92 -10.79
C ILE A 211 9.61 7.67 -11.45
N ARG A 212 9.62 7.55 -12.79
CA ARG A 212 10.86 7.31 -13.55
C ARG A 212 11.87 8.44 -13.44
N SER A 213 11.39 9.67 -13.22
CA SER A 213 12.22 10.85 -12.96
C SER A 213 12.43 11.13 -11.46
N ASP A 214 12.17 10.16 -10.59
CA ASP A 214 12.31 10.23 -9.12
C ASP A 214 11.52 11.38 -8.47
N ARG A 215 10.34 11.66 -9.03
CA ARG A 215 9.39 12.69 -8.58
C ARG A 215 8.09 12.04 -8.12
N ILE A 216 7.42 12.69 -7.16
CA ILE A 216 6.10 12.27 -6.67
C ILE A 216 5.07 13.26 -7.22
N SER A 217 4.21 12.78 -8.11
CA SER A 217 3.02 13.50 -8.59
C SER A 217 1.83 12.55 -8.57
N THR A 218 0.89 12.76 -7.66
CA THR A 218 -0.33 11.94 -7.56
C THR A 218 -1.48 12.60 -8.30
N ARG A 219 -2.23 11.83 -9.08
CA ARG A 219 -3.42 12.28 -9.80
C ARG A 219 -4.67 11.59 -9.25
N LEU A 220 -5.75 12.35 -9.12
CA LEU A 220 -7.07 11.80 -8.81
C LEU A 220 -7.68 11.21 -10.09
N HIS A 221 -7.98 9.91 -10.06
CA HIS A 221 -8.58 9.17 -11.17
C HIS A 221 -10.09 8.97 -11.00
N GLY A 222 -10.60 9.08 -9.78
CA GLY A 222 -12.02 8.96 -9.49
C GLY A 222 -12.30 8.61 -8.04
N TYR A 223 -13.48 8.06 -7.81
CA TYR A 223 -13.94 7.63 -6.50
C TYR A 223 -14.54 6.22 -6.59
N ALA A 224 -14.42 5.46 -5.51
CA ALA A 224 -14.98 4.12 -5.37
C ALA A 224 -15.71 3.97 -4.05
N ARG A 225 -16.78 3.15 -4.03
CA ARG A 225 -17.46 2.77 -2.79
C ARG A 225 -16.70 1.64 -2.12
N VAL A 226 -16.34 1.82 -0.86
CA VAL A 226 -15.52 0.85 -0.11
C VAL A 226 -16.12 0.58 1.28
N PRO A 227 -15.84 -0.58 1.88
CA PRO A 227 -16.08 -0.80 3.30
C PRO A 227 -15.39 0.29 4.13
N SER A 228 -16.09 0.85 5.11
CA SER A 228 -15.57 1.85 6.03
C SER A 228 -15.24 1.21 7.37
N ASP A 229 -14.03 0.67 7.49
CA ASP A 229 -13.46 0.28 8.78
C ASP A 229 -12.07 0.92 8.94
N PRO A 230 -11.89 1.86 9.89
CA PRO A 230 -10.65 2.58 10.05
C PRO A 230 -9.48 1.71 10.53
N ARG A 231 -9.72 0.49 11.06
CA ARG A 231 -8.69 -0.45 11.52
C ARG A 231 -8.21 -1.36 10.39
N HIS A 232 -9.10 -1.80 9.52
CA HIS A 232 -8.80 -2.74 8.45
C HIS A 232 -8.48 -2.06 7.11
N MET A 233 -9.06 -0.87 6.87
CA MET A 233 -8.80 -0.10 5.65
C MET A 233 -7.60 0.84 5.83
N GLN A 234 -6.93 1.06 4.73
CA GLN A 234 -5.92 2.09 4.57
C GLN A 234 -6.59 3.44 4.24
N ASN A 235 -6.00 4.53 4.72
CA ASN A 235 -6.34 5.88 4.27
C ASN A 235 -5.56 6.29 3.02
N ALA A 236 -6.12 7.21 2.23
CA ALA A 236 -5.35 7.88 1.20
C ALA A 236 -4.09 8.52 1.80
N LYS A 237 -2.98 8.49 1.07
CA LYS A 237 -1.73 9.08 1.58
C LYS A 237 -1.94 10.58 1.80
N ALA A 238 -1.70 11.05 3.03
CA ALA A 238 -1.73 12.48 3.30
C ALA A 238 -0.59 13.18 2.55
N THR A 239 -0.93 14.19 1.75
CA THR A 239 0.06 15.08 1.14
C THR A 239 0.60 16.02 2.21
N GLY A 240 1.84 15.79 2.63
CA GLY A 240 2.56 16.69 3.54
C GLY A 240 3.55 17.55 2.76
N ALA A 241 3.65 18.83 3.12
CA ALA A 241 4.77 19.69 2.74
C ALA A 241 6.09 19.16 3.33
N ASP A 242 7.21 19.81 2.97
CA ASP A 242 8.61 19.45 3.24
C ASP A 242 8.91 18.79 4.59
N PRO A 243 10.04 18.04 4.70
CA PRO A 243 10.47 17.49 5.97
C PRO A 243 10.45 18.60 7.02
N ASP A 244 9.66 18.38 8.07
CA ASP A 244 9.62 19.24 9.25
C ASP A 244 11.08 19.53 9.68
N LEU A 245 11.45 20.80 9.84
CA LEU A 245 12.80 21.23 10.21
C LEU A 245 13.30 20.49 11.45
N ALA A 246 12.39 20.13 12.37
CA ALA A 246 12.73 19.31 13.53
C ALA A 246 13.22 17.91 13.12
N VAL A 247 12.55 17.25 12.19
CA VAL A 247 12.93 15.92 11.71
C VAL A 247 14.25 15.98 10.95
N SER A 248 14.47 17.00 10.12
CA SER A 248 15.76 17.23 9.45
C SER A 248 16.90 17.40 10.47
N ALA A 249 16.68 18.18 11.54
CA ALA A 249 17.67 18.34 12.60
C ALA A 249 17.94 17.03 13.38
N ALA A 250 16.91 16.20 13.59
CA ALA A 250 17.07 14.87 14.20
C ALA A 250 17.89 13.94 13.29
N ALA A 251 17.59 13.92 11.99
CA ALA A 251 18.31 13.17 10.98
C ALA A 251 19.80 13.59 10.95
N ARG A 252 20.09 14.90 10.97
CA ARG A 252 21.46 15.40 11.06
C ARG A 252 22.21 14.89 12.30
N GLY A 253 21.55 14.93 13.45
CA GLY A 253 22.13 14.40 14.69
C GLY A 253 22.36 12.89 14.66
N PHE A 254 21.54 12.15 13.92
CA PHE A 254 21.76 10.73 13.66
C PHE A 254 22.93 10.48 12.71
N ALA A 255 23.06 11.29 11.64
CA ALA A 255 24.17 11.18 10.69
C ALA A 255 25.53 11.24 11.40
N SER A 256 25.70 12.15 12.37
CA SER A 256 26.97 12.25 13.12
C SER A 256 27.27 11.07 14.04
N GLN A 257 26.30 10.19 14.29
CA GLN A 257 26.43 9.00 15.13
C GLN A 257 26.61 7.70 14.32
N MET A 258 26.58 7.80 12.98
CA MET A 258 26.79 6.65 12.10
C MET A 258 28.20 6.10 12.28
N ARG A 259 28.31 4.77 12.38
CA ARG A 259 29.57 4.05 12.56
C ARG A 259 30.19 3.75 11.20
N ALA A 260 31.51 3.90 11.10
CA ALA A 260 32.24 3.76 9.84
C ALA A 260 32.25 2.31 9.29
N ASP A 261 32.11 1.30 10.15
CA ASP A 261 32.13 -0.12 9.81
C ASP A 261 30.74 -0.71 9.53
N SER A 262 29.68 0.07 9.76
CA SER A 262 28.29 -0.33 9.59
C SER A 262 27.73 0.10 8.24
N VAL A 263 26.86 -0.75 7.67
CA VAL A 263 26.03 -0.38 6.51
C VAL A 263 24.67 0.17 6.97
N TYR A 264 24.21 1.21 6.30
CA TYR A 264 22.93 1.87 6.54
C TYR A 264 22.09 1.84 5.27
N PHE A 265 20.96 1.14 5.33
CA PHE A 265 19.97 1.09 4.27
C PHE A 265 18.97 2.23 4.48
N LEU A 266 19.12 3.29 3.70
CA LEU A 266 18.27 4.47 3.71
C LEU A 266 17.08 4.21 2.79
N GLY A 267 15.91 3.99 3.40
CA GLY A 267 14.67 3.74 2.69
C GLY A 267 14.11 4.99 1.96
N PRO A 268 13.00 4.81 1.24
CA PRO A 268 12.43 5.86 0.40
C PRO A 268 11.81 7.01 1.22
N GLY A 269 11.69 8.16 0.56
CA GLY A 269 10.90 9.29 1.00
C GLY A 269 11.71 10.49 1.46
N ARG A 270 11.08 11.68 1.40
CA ARG A 270 11.73 12.98 1.65
C ARG A 270 12.39 13.08 3.02
N THR A 271 11.81 12.42 4.03
CA THR A 271 12.37 12.41 5.39
C THR A 271 13.76 11.77 5.42
N VAL A 272 13.95 10.67 4.70
CA VAL A 272 15.25 9.98 4.61
C VAL A 272 16.16 10.68 3.60
N GLN A 273 15.61 11.27 2.53
CA GLN A 273 16.38 12.09 1.59
C GLN A 273 17.07 13.28 2.29
N ALA A 274 16.37 13.95 3.21
CA ALA A 274 16.96 15.03 4.02
C ALA A 274 18.10 14.55 4.94
N LEU A 275 18.14 13.26 5.31
CA LEU A 275 19.30 12.67 5.98
C LEU A 275 20.49 12.57 5.03
N ALA A 276 20.27 12.05 3.82
CA ALA A 276 21.32 11.87 2.83
C ALA A 276 21.92 13.19 2.32
N GLU A 277 21.16 14.29 2.36
CA GLU A 277 21.69 15.65 2.13
C GLU A 277 22.84 16.04 3.08
N HIS A 278 22.92 15.40 4.25
CA HIS A 278 24.00 15.58 5.22
C HIS A 278 25.13 14.54 5.09
N LEU A 279 25.00 13.59 4.16
CA LEU A 279 26.03 12.60 3.85
C LEU A 279 26.78 13.06 2.58
N ASP A 280 26.28 12.68 1.40
CA ASP A 280 26.91 12.97 0.11
C ASP A 280 26.05 13.86 -0.81
N GLY A 281 24.86 14.28 -0.35
CA GLY A 281 23.99 15.21 -1.06
C GLY A 281 23.04 14.58 -2.08
N LYS A 282 23.00 13.25 -2.25
CA LYS A 282 22.27 12.62 -3.37
C LYS A 282 21.58 11.30 -2.98
N ALA A 283 20.36 11.36 -2.45
CA ALA A 283 19.52 10.16 -2.26
C ALA A 283 18.41 9.98 -3.31
N THR A 284 18.08 8.72 -3.55
CA THR A 284 16.96 8.26 -4.38
C THR A 284 15.65 8.40 -3.59
N LEU A 285 14.75 9.29 -4.01
CA LEU A 285 13.51 9.57 -3.30
C LEU A 285 12.58 8.34 -3.23
N LEU A 286 12.55 7.56 -4.30
CA LEU A 286 11.64 6.43 -4.46
C LEU A 286 12.30 5.06 -4.30
N GLY A 287 13.58 5.02 -3.95
CA GLY A 287 14.43 3.84 -3.85
C GLY A 287 14.98 3.60 -2.45
N VAL A 288 15.93 2.66 -2.37
CA VAL A 288 16.70 2.39 -1.16
C VAL A 288 18.17 2.58 -1.49
N ASP A 289 18.87 3.44 -0.75
CA ASP A 289 20.30 3.63 -0.93
C ASP A 289 21.07 2.94 0.22
N ALA A 290 22.27 2.44 -0.05
CA ALA A 290 23.14 1.83 0.95
C ALA A 290 24.40 2.65 1.17
N TYR A 291 24.68 3.00 2.42
CA TYR A 291 25.86 3.75 2.85
C TYR A 291 26.72 2.91 3.79
N LEU A 292 28.04 2.90 3.62
CA LEU A 292 28.99 2.39 4.61
C LEU A 292 29.53 3.58 5.39
N GLY A 293 29.16 3.69 6.67
CA GLY A 293 29.31 4.95 7.41
C GLY A 293 28.65 6.10 6.64
N HIS A 294 29.44 7.09 6.24
CA HIS A 294 28.97 8.27 5.49
C HIS A 294 29.13 8.16 3.97
N THR A 295 29.67 7.05 3.45
CA THR A 295 29.97 6.89 2.03
C THR A 295 28.89 6.07 1.34
N LEU A 296 28.27 6.62 0.31
CA LEU A 296 27.35 5.87 -0.56
C LEU A 296 28.10 4.77 -1.29
N ILE A 297 27.64 3.53 -1.13
CA ILE A 297 28.24 2.35 -1.76
C ILE A 297 27.30 1.66 -2.75
N CYS A 298 25.99 1.89 -2.65
CA CYS A 298 25.01 1.43 -3.62
C CYS A 298 23.84 2.41 -3.68
N ARG A 299 23.48 2.86 -4.89
CA ARG A 299 22.37 3.78 -5.15
C ARG A 299 21.21 3.01 -5.75
N ASP A 300 20.00 3.26 -5.26
CA ASP A 300 18.78 2.57 -5.70
C ASP A 300 18.94 1.05 -5.72
N ALA A 301 19.45 0.53 -4.61
CA ALA A 301 19.82 -0.86 -4.39
C ALA A 301 18.64 -1.82 -4.54
N GLU A 302 18.91 -2.98 -5.13
CA GLU A 302 17.99 -4.11 -5.19
C GLU A 302 18.08 -4.97 -3.92
N GLU A 303 17.11 -5.84 -3.69
CA GLU A 303 17.10 -6.78 -2.56
C GLU A 303 18.42 -7.57 -2.46
N LEU A 304 18.94 -8.05 -3.59
CA LEU A 304 20.17 -8.84 -3.63
C LEU A 304 21.40 -8.04 -3.20
N ASP A 305 21.45 -6.75 -3.53
CA ASP A 305 22.52 -5.84 -3.07
C ASP A 305 22.47 -5.69 -1.55
N LEU A 306 21.28 -5.42 -1.01
CA LEU A 306 21.09 -5.25 0.44
C LEU A 306 21.46 -6.53 1.20
N LEU A 307 21.06 -7.70 0.69
CA LEU A 307 21.42 -8.99 1.27
C LEU A 307 22.93 -9.23 1.26
N ALA A 308 23.61 -8.92 0.16
CA ALA A 308 25.06 -9.08 0.04
C ALA A 308 25.81 -8.17 1.04
N LEU A 309 25.33 -6.94 1.22
CA LEU A 309 25.92 -5.97 2.15
C LEU A 309 25.66 -6.35 3.61
N ALA A 310 24.43 -6.74 3.97
CA ALA A 310 24.07 -7.13 5.33
C ALA A 310 24.79 -8.40 5.82
N LYS A 311 25.23 -9.27 4.91
CA LYS A 311 26.06 -10.43 5.26
C LYS A 311 27.51 -10.07 5.58
N ARG A 312 27.99 -8.91 5.10
CA ARG A 312 29.39 -8.49 5.22
C ARG A 312 29.63 -7.49 6.35
N HIS A 313 28.61 -6.70 6.68
CA HIS A 313 28.72 -5.60 7.65
C HIS A 313 27.55 -5.62 8.63
N PRO A 314 27.74 -5.15 9.87
CA PRO A 314 26.62 -4.80 10.73
C PRO A 314 25.68 -3.84 10.00
N ALA A 315 24.41 -4.21 9.91
CA ALA A 315 23.45 -3.49 9.09
C ALA A 315 22.38 -2.79 9.92
N HIS A 316 22.06 -1.56 9.49
CA HIS A 316 21.03 -0.71 10.03
C HIS A 316 20.03 -0.34 8.94
N VAL A 317 18.79 -0.09 9.35
CA VAL A 317 17.72 0.37 8.46
C VAL A 317 17.25 1.73 8.93
N VAL A 318 17.20 2.69 8.01
CA VAL A 318 16.72 4.04 8.27
C VAL A 318 15.50 4.31 7.40
N VAL A 319 14.33 4.48 8.00
CA VAL A 319 13.07 4.63 7.27
C VAL A 319 12.22 5.77 7.82
N GLY A 320 11.38 6.33 6.94
CA GLY A 320 10.32 7.24 7.34
C GLY A 320 9.00 6.50 7.58
N LEU A 321 8.03 7.18 8.21
CA LEU A 321 6.64 6.73 8.21
C LEU A 321 5.85 7.32 7.04
N THR A 322 5.02 6.48 6.42
CA THR A 322 4.04 6.91 5.42
C THR A 322 2.86 7.59 6.10
N GLY A 323 2.74 8.91 5.89
CA GLY A 323 1.73 9.76 6.53
C GLY A 323 0.29 9.29 6.27
N GLY A 324 -0.52 9.22 7.34
CA GLY A 324 -1.91 8.78 7.30
C GLY A 324 -2.14 7.27 7.16
N GLN A 325 -1.11 6.49 6.83
CA GLN A 325 -1.20 5.05 6.61
C GLN A 325 -0.52 4.23 7.69
N GLY A 326 0.68 4.64 8.11
CA GLY A 326 1.42 3.94 9.17
C GLY A 326 2.11 2.64 8.74
N CYS A 327 2.28 2.37 7.44
CA CYS A 327 3.07 1.23 6.98
C CYS A 327 4.57 1.51 7.17
N LEU A 328 5.26 0.61 7.87
CA LEU A 328 6.70 0.64 8.11
C LEU A 328 7.47 -0.19 7.07
N PHE A 329 7.03 -1.41 6.81
CA PHE A 329 7.62 -2.32 5.83
C PHE A 329 6.56 -3.05 5.00
N GLY A 330 6.91 -3.36 3.75
CA GLY A 330 6.07 -4.10 2.82
C GLY A 330 5.45 -3.24 1.72
N ARG A 331 5.54 -1.91 1.84
CA ARG A 331 4.99 -0.96 0.87
C ARG A 331 5.95 0.18 0.60
N GLY A 332 6.30 0.32 -0.66
CA GLY A 332 7.18 1.35 -1.19
C GLY A 332 8.66 1.12 -0.93
N ASN A 333 9.01 0.17 -0.06
CA ASN A 333 10.36 -0.20 0.36
C ASN A 333 10.60 -1.71 0.28
N GLN A 334 10.05 -2.37 -0.76
CA GLN A 334 10.07 -3.83 -0.89
C GLN A 334 11.47 -4.42 -1.10
N GLN A 335 12.47 -3.60 -1.45
CA GLN A 335 13.89 -4.00 -1.41
C GLN A 335 14.34 -4.36 0.01
N ILE A 336 13.80 -3.70 1.04
CA ILE A 336 13.99 -4.07 2.46
C ILE A 336 13.03 -5.22 2.80
N SER A 337 13.27 -6.37 2.19
CA SER A 337 12.40 -7.52 2.25
C SER A 337 12.48 -8.26 3.59
N ALA A 338 11.61 -9.27 3.77
CA ALA A 338 11.70 -10.20 4.90
C ALA A 338 13.10 -10.83 5.03
N ALA A 339 13.74 -11.20 3.92
CA ALA A 339 15.07 -11.79 3.90
C ALA A 339 16.15 -10.79 4.35
N VAL A 340 16.03 -9.52 3.93
CA VAL A 340 16.93 -8.45 4.41
C VAL A 340 16.72 -8.22 5.90
N LEU A 341 15.46 -8.05 6.33
CA LEU A 341 15.08 -7.82 7.73
C LEU A 341 15.47 -8.97 8.65
N ALA A 342 15.54 -10.21 8.15
CA ALA A 342 16.07 -11.35 8.90
C ALA A 342 17.51 -11.10 9.39
N LEU A 343 18.32 -10.37 8.61
CA LEU A 343 19.71 -10.03 8.93
C LEU A 343 19.84 -8.75 9.78
N ILE A 344 18.75 -8.04 10.06
CA ILE A 344 18.75 -6.79 10.82
C ILE A 344 18.25 -7.06 12.24
N ASN A 345 19.00 -6.62 13.25
CA ASN A 345 18.49 -6.58 14.62
C ASN A 345 17.43 -5.47 14.75
N PRO A 346 16.23 -5.71 15.32
CA PRO A 346 15.24 -4.64 15.56
C PRO A 346 15.78 -3.38 16.25
N GLU A 347 16.82 -3.48 17.08
CA GLU A 347 17.49 -2.31 17.70
C GLU A 347 18.25 -1.42 16.71
N ASN A 348 18.56 -1.95 15.52
CA ASN A 348 19.23 -1.24 14.42
C ASN A 348 18.24 -0.58 13.46
N LEU A 349 16.96 -0.56 13.80
CA LEU A 349 15.92 0.16 13.08
C LEU A 349 15.79 1.59 13.59
N HIS A 350 15.98 2.55 12.68
CA HIS A 350 15.88 3.98 12.95
C HIS A 350 14.72 4.58 12.17
N VAL A 351 13.69 5.06 12.88
CA VAL A 351 12.47 5.57 12.26
C VAL A 351 12.32 7.06 12.47
N PHE A 352 12.10 7.81 11.39
CA PHE A 352 11.94 9.27 11.42
C PHE A 352 10.56 9.68 10.93
N ALA A 353 9.86 10.53 11.69
CA ALA A 353 8.57 11.09 11.28
C ALA A 353 8.29 12.39 12.01
N SER A 354 7.59 13.33 11.39
CA SER A 354 7.15 14.54 12.10
C SER A 354 6.10 14.19 13.15
N ALA A 355 6.00 15.02 14.20
CA ALA A 355 4.95 14.86 15.21
C ALA A 355 3.56 14.85 14.57
N THR A 356 3.34 15.64 13.52
CA THR A 356 2.11 15.66 12.73
C THR A 356 1.82 14.31 12.06
N LYS A 357 2.82 13.68 11.42
CA LYS A 357 2.65 12.35 10.79
C LYS A 357 2.29 11.30 11.84
N VAL A 358 2.91 11.37 13.02
CA VAL A 358 2.62 10.46 14.14
C VAL A 358 1.20 10.66 14.65
N ALA A 359 0.75 11.90 14.85
CA ALA A 359 -0.59 12.23 15.31
C ALA A 359 -1.70 11.80 14.32
N GLN A 360 -1.37 11.71 13.03
CA GLN A 360 -2.30 11.27 11.98
C GLN A 360 -2.38 9.74 11.83
N LEU A 361 -1.60 8.98 12.60
CA LEU A 361 -1.61 7.52 12.49
C LEU A 361 -2.95 6.95 12.95
N PRO A 362 -3.61 6.13 12.13
CA PRO A 362 -4.86 5.49 12.48
C PRO A 362 -4.74 4.63 13.76
N GLY A 363 -5.43 5.03 14.83
CA GLY A 363 -5.36 4.36 16.12
C GLY A 363 -4.00 4.49 16.83
N GLY A 364 -3.14 5.43 16.41
CA GLY A 364 -1.80 5.61 16.97
C GLY A 364 -0.84 4.45 16.70
N GLN A 365 -1.14 3.61 15.71
CA GLN A 365 -0.40 2.39 15.40
C GLN A 365 0.37 2.49 14.08
N VAL A 366 1.47 1.75 14.04
CA VAL A 366 2.27 1.48 12.84
C VAL A 366 2.10 0.01 12.50
N PHE A 367 2.20 -0.39 11.24
CA PHE A 367 2.11 -1.80 10.87
C PHE A 367 3.20 -2.26 9.89
N VAL A 368 3.46 -3.56 9.88
CA VAL A 368 4.38 -4.24 8.97
C VAL A 368 3.65 -5.32 8.19
N ASP A 369 3.98 -5.46 6.90
CA ASP A 369 3.44 -6.51 6.05
C ASP A 369 4.51 -6.97 5.05
N THR A 370 5.53 -7.64 5.58
CA THR A 370 6.71 -8.08 4.81
C THR A 370 6.43 -9.27 3.89
N GLY A 371 5.26 -9.89 4.00
CA GLY A 371 4.95 -11.17 3.37
C GLY A 371 5.30 -12.40 4.22
N ASP A 372 6.10 -12.22 5.28
CA ASP A 372 6.59 -13.28 6.16
C ASP A 372 6.04 -13.09 7.59
N PRO A 373 5.23 -14.02 8.11
CA PRO A 373 4.65 -13.91 9.45
C PRO A 373 5.68 -13.85 10.59
N ASP A 374 6.79 -14.57 10.47
CA ASP A 374 7.81 -14.64 11.51
C ASP A 374 8.59 -13.33 11.60
N ILE A 375 8.92 -12.74 10.43
CA ILE A 375 9.52 -11.41 10.38
C ILE A 375 8.53 -10.34 10.86
N ASN A 376 7.26 -10.42 10.47
CA ASN A 376 6.25 -9.48 10.95
C ASN A 376 6.12 -9.52 12.48
N ALA A 377 6.10 -10.72 13.08
CA ALA A 377 6.05 -10.89 14.53
C ALA A 377 7.30 -10.34 15.21
N ARG A 378 8.49 -10.58 14.65
CA ARG A 378 9.77 -10.05 15.17
C ARG A 378 9.80 -8.53 15.24
N PHE A 379 9.18 -7.84 14.28
CA PHE A 379 9.13 -6.38 14.24
C PHE A 379 7.88 -5.76 14.89
N SER A 380 6.93 -6.60 15.34
CA SER A 380 5.73 -6.18 16.07
C SER A 380 6.04 -5.92 17.55
N THR A 381 6.76 -4.83 17.79
CA THR A 381 7.20 -4.37 19.11
C THR A 381 7.02 -2.85 19.25
N PHE A 382 7.35 -2.31 20.40
CA PHE A 382 7.43 -0.86 20.58
C PHE A 382 8.71 -0.32 19.95
N ILE A 383 8.56 0.60 19.00
CA ILE A 383 9.67 1.27 18.32
C ILE A 383 9.76 2.73 18.75
N ARG A 384 10.98 3.26 18.74
CA ARG A 384 11.23 4.69 18.91
C ARG A 384 11.17 5.39 17.57
N VAL A 385 10.31 6.41 17.47
CA VAL A 385 10.22 7.28 16.29
C VAL A 385 10.78 8.64 16.63
N HIS A 386 11.84 9.04 15.91
CA HIS A 386 12.51 10.32 16.06
C HIS A 386 11.65 11.43 15.44
N THR A 387 11.16 12.35 16.27
CA THR A 387 10.29 13.46 15.87
C THR A 387 10.98 14.82 15.90
N GLY A 388 12.16 14.90 16.51
CA GLY A 388 13.01 16.09 16.55
C GLY A 388 14.31 15.83 17.31
N PRO A 389 15.21 16.82 17.41
CA PRO A 389 16.43 16.69 18.21
C PRO A 389 16.04 16.37 19.66
N ASN A 390 16.58 15.28 20.20
CA ASN A 390 16.27 14.78 21.54
C ASN A 390 14.77 14.57 21.84
N ARG A 391 13.93 14.44 20.79
CA ARG A 391 12.49 14.18 20.91
C ARG A 391 12.12 12.92 20.15
N SER A 392 11.36 12.06 20.80
CA SER A 392 10.85 10.83 20.20
C SER A 392 9.47 10.48 20.72
N ALA A 393 8.74 9.68 19.94
CA ALA A 393 7.51 9.04 20.35
C ALA A 393 7.73 7.52 20.36
N MET A 394 7.16 6.83 21.33
CA MET A 394 7.10 5.37 21.33
C MET A 394 5.81 4.92 20.66
N LEU A 395 5.92 4.10 19.61
CA LEU A 395 4.77 3.58 18.87
C LEU A 395 4.79 2.07 18.88
N HIS A 396 3.60 1.46 18.97
CA HIS A 396 3.44 0.02 18.84
C HIS A 396 3.33 -0.35 17.36
N VAL A 397 4.14 -1.33 16.94
CA VAL A 397 4.05 -1.93 15.60
C VAL A 397 3.13 -3.16 15.68
N VAL A 398 2.18 -3.25 14.76
CA VAL A 398 1.28 -4.39 14.59
C VAL A 398 1.54 -5.10 13.26
N SER A 399 1.12 -6.36 13.15
CA SER A 399 1.18 -7.16 11.91
C SER A 399 -0.21 -7.43 11.35
#